data_AF-A0A399Z9Y3-F1
#
_entry.id   AF-A0A399Z9Y3-F1
#
_cell.length_a   1.000
_cell.length_b   1.000
_cell.length_c   1.000
_cell.angle_alpha   90.00
_cell.angle_beta   90.00
_cell.angle_gamma   90.00
#
_symmetry.space_group_name_H-M   'P 1'
#
loop_
_entity.id
_entity.type
_entity.pdbx_description
1 polymer ?
#
loop_
_entity_poly.entity_id
_entity_poly.type
_entity_poly.pdbx_seq_one_letter_code
_entity_poly.pdbx_strand_id
1 'polypeptide(L)'
;AASVNTRAADRDTHLRSPDFFNAAEYPTIVFKATRGEKIDDKHGKLHGALTIRGVTKPAVLQVEYLGEAKSPWGAHSVGFSATAKINRKDWDLNWNVALETGGWLVGDEIKIEIDIDRLNRLWRRLDGSRNIFQARVT
;
A
#
# COMPACT_ATOMS: atom_id res chain seq x y z
N ALA A 1 5.03 4.28 -6.99
CA ALA A 1 5.23 3.58 -8.27
C ALA A 1 6.70 3.32 -8.56
N ALA A 2 7.56 4.35 -8.54
CA ALA A 2 8.97 4.19 -8.94
C ALA A 2 9.75 3.13 -8.13
N SER A 3 9.38 2.90 -6.86
CA SER A 3 10.00 1.91 -5.98
C SER A 3 9.47 0.48 -6.12
N VAL A 4 8.62 0.18 -7.12
CA VAL A 4 8.07 -1.18 -7.30
C VAL A 4 9.19 -2.21 -7.39
N ASN A 5 9.03 -3.33 -6.71
CA ASN A 5 10.00 -4.41 -6.67
C ASN A 5 9.28 -5.75 -6.58
N THR A 6 9.43 -6.57 -7.60
CA THR A 6 8.82 -7.89 -7.70
C THR A 6 9.88 -9.00 -7.68
N ARG A 7 11.13 -8.66 -7.33
CA ARG A 7 12.32 -9.53 -7.39
C ARG A 7 12.69 -10.01 -8.80
N ALA A 8 12.17 -9.35 -9.84
CA ALA A 8 12.50 -9.61 -11.24
C ALA A 8 12.71 -8.27 -11.96
N ALA A 9 13.96 -7.94 -12.26
CA ALA A 9 14.35 -6.62 -12.75
C ALA A 9 13.66 -6.21 -14.05
N ASP A 10 13.47 -7.14 -14.98
CA ASP A 10 12.79 -6.87 -16.26
C ASP A 10 11.30 -6.56 -16.04
N ARG A 11 10.64 -7.31 -15.15
CA ARG A 11 9.25 -7.06 -14.78
C ARG A 11 9.11 -5.73 -14.06
N ASP A 12 10.04 -5.39 -13.17
CA ASP A 12 10.05 -4.10 -12.47
C ASP A 12 10.24 -2.92 -13.44
N THR A 13 11.11 -3.09 -14.43
CA THR A 13 11.33 -2.11 -15.50
C THR A 13 10.06 -1.91 -16.32
N HIS A 14 9.40 -3.00 -16.70
CA HIS A 14 8.15 -2.94 -17.45
C HIS A 14 7.01 -2.33 -16.63
N LEU A 15 6.86 -2.68 -15.35
CA LEU A 15 5.84 -2.10 -14.46
C LEU A 15 6.01 -0.58 -14.30
N ARG A 16 7.25 -0.07 -14.35
CA ARG A 16 7.53 1.37 -14.31
C ARG A 16 7.29 2.08 -15.64
N SER A 17 7.14 1.35 -16.75
CA SER A 17 6.98 1.94 -18.10
C SER A 17 5.59 2.59 -18.28
N PRO A 18 5.40 3.37 -19.37
CA PRO A 18 4.09 3.92 -19.75
C PRO A 18 2.98 2.90 -20.01
N ASP A 19 3.32 1.63 -20.23
CA ASP A 19 2.35 0.55 -20.43
C ASP A 19 1.64 0.17 -19.11
N PHE A 20 2.28 0.44 -17.97
CA PHE A 20 1.76 0.18 -16.63
C PHE A 20 1.65 1.47 -15.81
N PHE A 21 2.53 1.67 -14.82
CA PHE A 21 2.38 2.74 -13.84
C PHE A 21 2.84 4.10 -14.37
N ASN A 22 3.58 4.15 -15.49
CA ASN A 22 4.23 5.34 -16.01
C ASN A 22 4.96 6.11 -14.89
N ALA A 23 5.88 5.43 -14.21
CA ALA A 23 6.47 5.91 -12.97
C ALA A 23 7.35 7.17 -13.15
N ALA A 24 7.74 7.49 -14.38
CA ALA A 24 8.43 8.74 -14.72
C ALA A 24 7.52 9.96 -14.54
N GLU A 25 6.25 9.85 -14.93
CA GLU A 25 5.26 10.92 -14.81
C GLU A 25 4.46 10.83 -13.49
N TYR A 26 4.19 9.61 -13.03
CA TYR A 26 3.42 9.31 -11.82
C TYR A 26 4.27 8.50 -10.83
N PRO A 27 5.25 9.12 -10.14
CA PRO A 27 6.21 8.39 -9.32
C PRO A 27 5.57 7.76 -8.07
N THR A 28 4.43 8.27 -7.62
CA THR A 28 3.74 7.87 -6.39
C THR A 28 2.37 7.26 -6.65
N ILE A 29 1.99 6.30 -5.81
CA ILE A 29 0.61 5.83 -5.65
C ILE A 29 0.16 6.37 -4.31
N VAL A 30 -1.02 6.99 -4.26
CA VAL A 30 -1.46 7.75 -3.09
C VAL A 30 -2.81 7.22 -2.63
N PHE A 31 -2.87 6.77 -1.37
CA PHE A 31 -4.13 6.54 -0.68
C PHE A 31 -4.37 7.69 0.31
N LYS A 32 -5.47 8.42 0.15
CA LYS A 32 -5.89 9.49 1.06
C LYS A 32 -7.12 9.04 1.84
N ALA A 33 -6.93 8.75 3.12
CA ALA A 33 -8.01 8.39 4.02
C ALA A 33 -9.02 9.54 4.17
N THR A 34 -10.30 9.20 4.20
CA THR A 34 -11.41 10.15 4.38
C THR A 34 -12.27 9.82 5.60
N ARG A 35 -12.42 8.53 5.94
CA ARG A 35 -13.22 8.09 7.08
C ARG A 35 -12.73 6.76 7.64
N GLY A 36 -12.59 6.69 8.97
CA GLY A 36 -12.42 5.44 9.70
C GLY A 36 -13.77 4.91 10.21
N GLU A 37 -13.94 3.60 10.19
CA GLU A 37 -15.12 2.89 10.69
C GLU A 37 -14.65 1.75 11.58
N LYS A 38 -14.91 1.83 12.89
CA LYS A 38 -14.60 0.75 13.82
C LYS A 38 -15.65 -0.36 13.65
N ILE A 39 -15.20 -1.60 13.45
CA ILE A 39 -16.07 -2.77 13.45
C ILE A 39 -16.10 -3.36 14.86
N ASP A 40 -14.91 -3.64 15.40
CA ASP A 40 -14.71 -4.13 16.77
C ASP A 40 -13.36 -3.62 17.32
N ASP A 41 -12.89 -4.17 18.44
CA ASP A 41 -11.64 -3.74 19.09
C ASP A 41 -10.38 -4.07 18.28
N LYS A 42 -10.46 -5.01 17.36
CA LYS A 42 -9.35 -5.44 16.50
C LYS A 42 -9.53 -5.08 15.03
N HIS A 43 -10.76 -4.88 14.56
CA HIS A 43 -11.04 -4.67 13.14
C HIS A 43 -11.70 -3.33 12.85
N GLY A 44 -11.38 -2.77 11.69
CA GLY A 44 -12.04 -1.58 11.16
C GLY A 44 -11.95 -1.49 9.65
N LYS A 45 -12.60 -0.49 9.09
CA LYS A 45 -12.47 -0.10 7.68
C LYS A 45 -11.90 1.30 7.60
N LEU A 46 -10.95 1.49 6.71
CA LEU A 46 -10.44 2.80 6.33
C LEU A 46 -10.89 3.11 4.91
N HIS A 47 -11.88 4.00 4.80
CA HIS A 47 -12.38 4.51 3.54
C HIS A 47 -11.46 5.64 3.06
N GLY A 48 -11.19 5.67 1.76
CA GLY A 48 -10.34 6.71 1.18
C GLY A 48 -10.38 6.72 -0.34
N ALA A 49 -9.59 7.63 -0.90
CA ALA A 49 -9.37 7.76 -2.34
C ALA A 49 -8.00 7.20 -2.70
N LEU A 50 -7.96 6.22 -3.60
CA LEU A 50 -6.74 5.64 -4.14
C LEU A 50 -6.46 6.23 -5.53
N THR A 51 -5.29 6.83 -5.66
CA THR A 51 -4.79 7.43 -6.90
C THR A 51 -3.67 6.58 -7.47
N ILE A 52 -3.86 6.09 -8.69
CA ILE A 52 -2.85 5.34 -9.46
C ILE A 52 -2.82 5.95 -10.87
N ARG A 53 -1.64 6.33 -11.35
CA ARG A 53 -1.44 6.91 -12.69
C ARG A 53 -2.40 8.08 -13.00
N GLY A 54 -2.60 8.97 -12.02
CA GLY A 54 -3.50 10.14 -12.16
C GLY A 54 -5.00 9.82 -12.03
N VAL A 55 -5.42 8.57 -12.15
CA VAL A 55 -6.82 8.17 -11.95
C VAL A 55 -7.10 7.99 -10.47
N THR A 56 -8.16 8.63 -9.96
CA THR A 56 -8.57 8.55 -8.55
C THR A 56 -9.92 7.84 -8.43
N LYS A 57 -9.98 6.81 -7.58
CA LYS A 57 -11.22 6.07 -7.30
C LYS A 57 -11.34 5.80 -5.79
N PRO A 58 -12.57 5.63 -5.26
CA PRO A 58 -12.75 5.21 -3.87
C PRO A 58 -12.19 3.80 -3.66
N ALA A 59 -11.56 3.58 -2.51
CA ALA A 59 -11.10 2.28 -2.06
C ALA A 59 -11.29 2.15 -0.54
N VAL A 60 -11.48 0.92 -0.07
CA VAL A 60 -11.67 0.62 1.35
C VAL A 60 -10.61 -0.38 1.77
N LEU A 61 -9.78 0.01 2.75
CA LEU A 61 -8.84 -0.91 3.39
C LEU A 61 -9.53 -1.56 4.59
N GLN A 62 -9.51 -2.90 4.68
CA GLN A 62 -9.83 -3.63 5.89
C GLN A 62 -8.61 -3.58 6.81
N VAL A 63 -8.75 -2.98 7.98
CA VAL A 63 -7.66 -2.75 8.93
C VAL A 63 -7.80 -3.74 10.10
N GLU A 64 -6.69 -4.38 10.46
CA GLU A 64 -6.57 -5.20 11.66
C GLU A 64 -5.53 -4.60 12.60
N TYR A 65 -5.86 -4.52 13.88
CA TYR A 65 -4.96 -4.16 14.95
C TYR A 65 -4.24 -5.41 15.47
N LEU A 66 -2.91 -5.42 15.30
CA LEU A 66 -2.05 -6.56 15.63
C LEU A 66 -1.54 -6.54 17.06
N GLY A 67 -1.84 -5.48 17.82
CA GLY A 67 -1.43 -5.32 19.21
C GLY A 67 -0.41 -4.20 19.42
N GLU A 68 -0.06 -4.01 20.70
CA GLU A 68 0.96 -3.05 21.11
C GLU A 68 1.93 -3.70 22.11
N ALA A 69 3.19 -3.25 22.09
CA ALA A 69 4.19 -3.65 23.07
C ALA A 69 4.81 -2.40 23.69
N LYS A 70 4.96 -2.43 25.02
CA LYS A 70 5.66 -1.39 25.79
C LYS A 70 6.93 -2.00 26.35
N SER A 71 8.07 -1.41 26.04
CA SER A 71 9.33 -1.81 26.65
C SER A 71 9.50 -1.13 28.01
N PRO A 72 10.19 -1.77 28.97
CA PRO A 72 10.53 -1.14 30.26
C PRO A 72 11.31 0.17 30.12
N TRP A 73 11.94 0.41 28.98
CA TRP A 73 12.75 1.59 28.69
C TRP A 73 11.95 2.69 27.96
N GLY A 74 10.61 2.64 27.97
CA GLY A 74 9.76 3.71 27.44
C GLY A 74 9.59 3.73 25.92
N ALA A 75 10.00 2.67 25.22
CA ALA A 75 9.62 2.49 23.83
C ALA A 75 8.22 1.86 23.74
N HIS A 76 7.40 2.35 22.82
CA HIS A 76 6.05 1.83 22.59
C HIS A 76 5.90 1.53 21.09
N SER A 77 5.51 0.30 20.77
CA SER A 77 5.20 -0.12 19.40
C SER A 77 3.74 -0.47 19.27
N VAL A 78 3.14 -0.12 18.13
CA VAL A 78 1.75 -0.44 17.77
C VAL A 78 1.75 -0.96 16.33
N GLY A 79 1.18 -2.14 16.12
CA GLY A 79 1.14 -2.81 14.81
C GLY A 79 -0.27 -2.83 14.22
N PHE A 80 -0.35 -2.63 12.90
CA PHE A 80 -1.57 -2.77 12.11
C PHE A 80 -1.27 -3.48 10.79
N SER A 81 -2.22 -4.28 10.31
CA SER A 81 -2.27 -4.69 8.91
C SER A 81 -3.45 -4.02 8.22
N ALA A 82 -3.35 -3.83 6.90
CA ALA A 82 -4.44 -3.32 6.09
C ALA A 82 -4.49 -4.05 4.74
N THR A 83 -5.68 -4.47 4.32
CA THR A 83 -5.87 -5.20 3.06
C THR A 83 -6.96 -4.59 2.19
N ALA A 84 -6.81 -4.70 0.87
CA ALA A 84 -7.87 -4.37 -0.08
C ALA A 84 -7.77 -5.26 -1.31
N LYS A 85 -8.88 -5.35 -2.05
CA LYS A 85 -8.93 -5.93 -3.39
C LYS A 85 -9.44 -4.86 -4.34
N ILE A 86 -8.75 -4.68 -5.45
CA ILE A 86 -9.11 -3.72 -6.49
C ILE A 86 -9.05 -4.38 -7.86
N ASN A 87 -9.80 -3.87 -8.84
CA ASN A 87 -9.63 -4.24 -10.24
C ASN A 87 -8.72 -3.21 -10.92
N ARG A 88 -7.60 -3.64 -11.49
CA ARG A 88 -6.63 -2.74 -12.12
C ARG A 88 -7.20 -1.93 -13.29
N LYS A 89 -8.23 -2.46 -13.96
CA LYS A 89 -8.89 -1.80 -15.09
C LYS A 89 -9.64 -0.55 -14.66
N ASP A 90 -10.05 -0.44 -13.39
CA ASP A 90 -10.71 0.76 -12.86
C ASP A 90 -9.77 1.99 -12.82
N TRP A 91 -8.45 1.77 -12.90
CA TRP A 91 -7.40 2.79 -12.97
C TRP A 91 -6.70 2.83 -14.34
N ASP A 92 -7.37 2.36 -15.39
CA ASP A 92 -6.89 2.32 -16.78
C ASP A 92 -5.58 1.52 -17.00
N LEU A 93 -5.23 0.65 -16.05
CA LEU A 93 -4.12 -0.29 -16.20
C LEU A 93 -4.62 -1.49 -17.00
N ASN A 94 -4.68 -1.36 -18.33
CA ASN A 94 -5.32 -2.32 -19.21
C ASN A 94 -4.36 -3.28 -19.93
N TRP A 95 -3.05 -3.09 -19.83
CA TRP A 95 -2.07 -3.92 -20.53
C TRP A 95 -2.28 -5.42 -20.24
N ASN A 96 -2.20 -6.25 -21.28
CA ASN A 96 -2.25 -7.69 -21.16
C ASN A 96 -1.71 -8.37 -22.41
N VAL A 97 -1.39 -9.66 -22.30
CA VAL A 97 -1.03 -10.52 -23.42
C VAL A 97 -1.96 -11.73 -23.42
N ALA A 98 -2.48 -12.09 -24.58
CA ALA A 98 -3.28 -13.30 -24.74
C ALA A 98 -2.36 -14.54 -24.71
N LEU A 99 -2.76 -15.58 -23.98
CA LEU A 99 -2.01 -16.84 -23.90
C LEU A 99 -2.45 -17.81 -25.00
N GLU A 100 -1.52 -18.60 -25.52
CA GLU A 100 -1.80 -19.65 -26.52
C GLU A 100 -2.79 -20.70 -25.99
N THR A 101 -2.79 -20.92 -24.67
CA THR A 101 -3.72 -21.82 -23.96
C THR A 101 -5.10 -21.21 -23.73
N GLY A 102 -5.35 -20.00 -24.24
CA GLY A 102 -6.53 -19.20 -23.93
C GLY A 102 -6.38 -18.41 -22.62
N GLY A 103 -7.11 -17.30 -22.54
CA GLY A 103 -7.09 -16.39 -21.40
C GLY A 103 -5.99 -15.33 -21.47
N TRP A 104 -5.74 -14.69 -20.33
CA TRP A 104 -4.90 -13.51 -20.21
C TRP A 104 -3.69 -13.77 -19.29
N LEU A 105 -2.53 -13.23 -19.66
CA LEU A 105 -1.29 -13.37 -18.90
C LEU A 105 -1.37 -12.74 -17.49
N VAL A 106 -2.05 -11.61 -17.36
CA VAL A 106 -2.14 -10.86 -16.09
C VAL A 106 -3.59 -10.75 -15.66
N GLY A 107 -3.88 -11.22 -14.43
CA GLY A 107 -5.20 -11.12 -13.81
C GLY A 107 -5.65 -9.67 -13.59
N ASP A 108 -6.97 -9.48 -13.49
CA ASP A 108 -7.57 -8.15 -13.31
C ASP A 108 -7.59 -7.72 -11.82
N GLU A 109 -7.78 -8.66 -10.90
CA GLU A 109 -7.81 -8.39 -9.46
C GLU A 109 -6.38 -8.24 -8.90
N ILE A 110 -6.16 -7.15 -8.16
CA ILE A 110 -4.95 -6.91 -7.37
C ILE A 110 -5.34 -6.93 -5.89
N LYS A 111 -4.61 -7.75 -5.12
CA LYS A 111 -4.65 -7.70 -3.66
C LYS A 111 -3.60 -6.71 -3.16
N ILE A 112 -4.01 -5.80 -2.31
CA ILE A 112 -3.14 -4.86 -1.60
C ILE A 112 -3.01 -5.37 -0.16
N GLU A 113 -1.77 -5.46 0.31
CA GLU A 113 -1.43 -5.79 1.69
C GLU A 113 -0.43 -4.74 2.20
N ILE A 114 -0.71 -4.19 3.38
CA ILE A 114 0.09 -3.13 4.00
C ILE A 114 0.31 -3.52 5.45
N ASP A 115 1.57 -3.64 5.84
CA ASP A 115 1.96 -3.82 7.24
C ASP A 115 2.56 -2.52 7.78
N ILE A 116 2.05 -2.09 8.93
CA ILE A 116 2.40 -0.82 9.58
C ILE A 116 2.83 -1.10 11.01
N ASP A 117 4.10 -0.79 11.29
CA ASP A 117 4.62 -0.72 12.65
C ASP A 117 4.96 0.72 13.01
N ARG A 118 4.31 1.25 14.05
CA ARG A 118 4.66 2.55 14.62
C ARG A 118 5.48 2.34 15.87
N LEU A 119 6.75 2.78 15.83
CA LEU A 119 7.62 2.84 17.00
C LEU A 119 7.72 4.26 17.55
N ASN A 120 7.26 4.48 18.78
CA ASN A 120 7.44 5.71 19.52
C ASN A 120 8.62 5.57 20.50
N ARG A 121 9.70 6.33 20.30
CA ARG A 121 10.85 6.40 21.23
C ARG A 121 10.88 7.75 21.92
N LEU A 122 10.82 7.77 23.25
CA LEU A 122 10.78 9.02 24.04
C LEU A 122 12.13 9.78 24.05
N TRP A 123 13.28 9.09 24.04
CA TRP A 123 14.61 9.73 24.06
C TRP A 123 15.00 10.48 22.77
N ARG A 124 14.31 10.20 21.66
CA ARG A 124 14.59 10.79 20.34
C ARG A 124 14.06 12.21 20.16
N ARG A 125 13.34 12.75 21.16
CA ARG A 125 12.84 14.13 21.14
C ARG A 125 13.89 15.18 21.50
N LEU A 126 15.08 14.77 21.94
CA LEU A 126 16.18 15.69 22.26
C LEU A 126 17.06 16.05 21.04
N ASP A 127 16.93 15.33 19.92
CA ASP A 127 17.81 15.49 18.74
C ASP A 127 17.15 16.16 17.52
N GLY A 128 15.89 16.61 17.63
CA GLY A 128 15.21 17.36 16.57
C GLY A 128 14.85 16.58 15.30
N SER A 129 15.06 15.26 15.26
CA SER A 129 14.78 14.45 14.06
C SER A 129 13.33 13.92 14.01
N ARG A 130 12.66 14.11 12.87
CA ARG A 130 11.22 13.81 12.65
C ARG A 130 10.92 12.30 12.73
N ASN A 131 9.70 11.98 13.20
CA ASN A 131 9.15 10.61 13.28
C ASN A 131 9.35 9.81 11.98
N ILE A 132 9.92 8.59 12.08
CA ILE A 132 10.06 7.68 10.94
C ILE A 132 8.87 6.71 10.94
N PHE A 133 8.07 6.76 9.88
CA PHE A 133 7.08 5.74 9.56
C PHE A 133 7.74 4.74 8.62
N GLN A 134 7.77 3.45 8.97
CA GLN A 134 8.24 2.40 8.08
C GLN A 134 7.01 1.60 7.61
N ALA A 135 6.49 1.92 6.44
CA ALA A 135 5.49 1.11 5.76
C ALA A 135 6.22 0.10 4.87
N ARG A 136 5.97 -1.19 5.07
CA ARG A 136 6.40 -2.23 4.13
C ARG A 136 5.21 -2.59 3.27
N VAL A 137 5.32 -2.30 1.97
CA VAL A 137 4.40 -2.84 0.96
C VAL A 137 5.06 -4.12 0.46
N THR A 138 4.40 -5.26 0.64
CA THR A 138 4.88 -6.57 0.18
C THR A 138 4.16 -7.02 -1.07
#